data_AF-A0A383EUA7-F1
#
_entry.id   AF-A0A383EUA7-F1
#
_cell.length_a   1.000
_cell.length_b   1.000
_cell.length_c   1.000
_cell.angle_alpha   90.00
_cell.angle_beta   90.00
_cell.angle_gamma   90.00
#
_symmetry.space_group_name_H-M   'P 1'
#
loop_
_entity.id
_entity.type
_entity.pdbx_description
1 polymer ?
#
loop_
_entity_poly.entity_id
_entity_poly.type
_entity_poly.pdbx_seq_one_letter_code
_entity_poly.pdbx_strand_id
1 'polypeptide(L)'
;MAKSVLTVIGENIHTTRVLRTNGKRVIRNENGDEFVVYKNIDDITSLMPIPDFFKDTQIYKQGSVKHFMIAVTLGMSDLTEDRIHGENYISAEIKRQEDKGSNFLDLNVDEISYKIDIQK
;
A
#
# COMPACT_ATOMS: atom_id res chain seq x y z
N MET A 1 22.50 36.32 -0.05
CA MET A 1 22.53 34.89 -0.47
C MET A 1 21.13 34.35 -0.33
N ALA A 2 20.52 33.81 -1.39
CA ALA A 2 19.23 33.14 -1.26
C ALA A 2 19.46 31.85 -0.46
N LYS A 3 18.69 31.66 0.62
CA LYS A 3 18.77 30.45 1.43
C LYS A 3 18.20 29.30 0.58
N SER A 4 19.06 28.39 0.14
CA SER A 4 18.60 27.14 -0.47
C SER A 4 17.83 26.34 0.59
N VAL A 5 16.57 26.04 0.31
CA VAL A 5 15.74 25.16 1.13
C VAL A 5 15.80 23.78 0.50
N LEU A 6 16.19 22.77 1.29
CA LEU A 6 16.10 21.38 0.87
C LEU A 6 14.60 21.02 0.72
N THR A 7 14.22 20.51 -0.45
CA THR A 7 12.89 19.93 -0.69
C THR A 7 13.00 18.43 -0.71
N VAL A 8 12.19 17.75 0.10
CA VAL A 8 12.12 16.30 0.24
C VAL A 8 10.82 15.79 -0.38
N ILE A 9 10.93 14.82 -1.27
CA ILE A 9 9.80 14.11 -1.86
C ILE A 9 9.75 12.71 -1.25
N GLY A 10 8.63 12.36 -0.63
CA GLY A 10 8.39 11.04 -0.04
C GLY A 10 7.80 10.06 -1.05
N GLU A 11 8.59 9.09 -1.51
CA GLU A 11 8.22 8.13 -2.55
C GLU A 11 7.86 6.74 -1.99
N ASN A 12 7.52 6.65 -0.69
CA ASN A 12 7.20 5.36 -0.09
C ASN A 12 5.81 4.83 -0.44
N ILE A 13 4.96 5.57 -1.17
CA ILE A 13 3.64 5.09 -1.62
C ILE A 13 3.74 4.71 -3.09
N HIS A 14 4.11 3.47 -3.36
CA HIS A 14 4.36 3.00 -4.72
C HIS A 14 3.91 1.56 -4.91
N THR A 15 3.14 1.32 -5.97
CA THR A 15 2.59 -0.01 -6.31
C THR A 15 3.63 -1.12 -6.52
N THR A 16 4.89 -0.78 -6.81
CA THR A 16 6.01 -1.72 -6.95
C THR A 16 6.51 -2.27 -5.61
N ARG A 17 6.16 -1.63 -4.48
CA ARG A 17 6.66 -2.02 -3.16
C ARG A 17 6.07 -3.34 -2.71
N VAL A 18 6.95 -4.18 -2.16
CA VAL A 18 6.63 -5.54 -1.74
C VAL A 18 6.90 -5.77 -0.26
N LEU A 19 6.05 -6.57 0.36
CA LEU A 19 6.30 -7.26 1.62
C LEU A 19 6.53 -8.73 1.35
N ARG A 20 7.37 -9.40 2.14
CA ARG A 20 7.51 -10.86 2.06
C ARG A 20 6.32 -11.54 2.72
N THR A 21 5.77 -12.58 2.10
CA THR A 21 4.65 -13.35 2.65
C THR A 21 4.99 -14.04 3.97
N ASN A 22 6.27 -14.41 4.17
CA ASN A 22 6.79 -14.95 5.42
C ASN A 22 7.33 -13.88 6.39
N GLY A 23 7.10 -12.60 6.09
CA GLY A 23 7.56 -11.49 6.93
C GLY A 23 6.57 -11.14 8.03
N LYS A 24 7.06 -10.50 9.10
CA LYS A 24 6.25 -10.09 10.27
C LYS A 24 5.03 -9.19 9.98
N ARG A 25 4.96 -8.61 8.78
CA ARG A 25 3.88 -7.70 8.38
C ARG A 25 2.79 -8.39 7.58
N VAL A 26 2.94 -9.68 7.27
CA VAL A 26 1.91 -10.49 6.61
C VAL A 26 1.55 -11.59 7.58
N ILE A 27 0.29 -11.62 8.01
CA ILE A 27 -0.23 -12.60 8.96
C ILE A 27 -1.37 -13.37 8.33
N ARG A 28 -1.61 -14.58 8.82
CA ARG A 28 -2.73 -15.45 8.44
C ARG A 28 -3.53 -15.79 9.69
N ASN A 29 -4.86 -15.71 9.61
CA ASN A 29 -5.74 -16.15 10.70
C ASN A 29 -6.05 -17.66 10.58
N GLU A 30 -6.82 -18.18 11.53
CA GLU A 30 -7.21 -19.62 11.56
C GLU A 30 -8.09 -20.02 10.37
N ASN A 31 -8.82 -19.08 9.78
CA ASN A 31 -9.69 -19.30 8.62
C ASN A 31 -8.91 -19.29 7.29
N GLY A 32 -7.63 -18.93 7.30
CA GLY A 32 -6.81 -18.81 6.09
C GLY A 32 -6.84 -17.42 5.42
N ASP A 33 -7.54 -16.45 6.02
CA ASP A 33 -7.50 -15.06 5.57
C ASP A 33 -6.14 -14.46 5.90
N GLU A 34 -5.64 -13.63 4.99
CA GLU A 34 -4.35 -12.98 5.15
C GLU A 34 -4.48 -11.47 5.21
N PHE A 35 -3.61 -10.87 6.01
CA PHE A 35 -3.65 -9.45 6.29
C PHE A 35 -2.25 -8.84 6.27
N VAL A 36 -2.18 -7.60 5.79
CA VAL A 36 -1.03 -6.74 6.05
C VAL A 36 -1.23 -6.03 7.38
N VAL A 37 -0.27 -6.20 8.30
CA VAL A 37 -0.22 -5.52 9.60
C VAL A 37 0.50 -4.18 9.47
N TYR A 38 -0.10 -3.14 10.03
CA TYR A 38 0.46 -1.79 10.06
C TYR A 38 0.00 -1.00 11.29
N LYS A 39 0.58 0.18 11.48
CA LYS A 39 0.14 1.17 12.45
C LYS A 39 -0.70 2.21 11.70
N ASN A 40 -1.93 2.44 12.14
CA ASN A 40 -2.78 3.47 11.54
C ASN A 40 -2.31 4.89 11.97
N ILE A 41 -3.08 5.91 11.60
CA ILE A 41 -2.76 7.31 11.91
C ILE A 41 -2.71 7.61 13.42
N ASP A 42 -3.36 6.79 14.25
CA ASP A 42 -3.39 6.90 15.71
C ASP A 42 -2.36 5.97 16.39
N ASP A 43 -1.43 5.40 15.61
CA ASP A 43 -0.44 4.40 16.05
C ASP A 43 -1.06 3.09 16.62
N ILE A 44 -2.32 2.81 16.29
CA ILE A 44 -3.03 1.59 16.64
C ILE A 44 -2.73 0.51 15.59
N THR A 45 -2.44 -0.70 16.06
CA THR A 45 -2.22 -1.86 15.17
C THR A 45 -3.50 -2.16 14.40
N SER A 46 -3.41 -2.12 13.08
CA SER A 46 -4.53 -2.29 12.15
C SER A 46 -4.18 -3.33 11.08
N LEU A 47 -5.23 -3.88 10.46
CA LEU A 47 -5.15 -4.92 9.44
C LEU A 47 -5.75 -4.43 8.14
N MET A 48 -5.08 -4.70 7.03
CA MET A 48 -5.62 -4.55 5.68
C MET A 48 -5.72 -5.95 5.07
N PRO A 49 -6.91 -6.40 4.62
CA PRO A 49 -7.07 -7.71 4.02
C PRO A 49 -6.27 -7.83 2.72
N ILE A 50 -5.80 -9.04 2.42
CA ILE A 50 -5.21 -9.41 1.13
C ILE A 50 -6.28 -10.21 0.36
N PRO A 51 -6.93 -9.61 -0.66
CA PRO A 51 -7.95 -10.31 -1.44
C PRO A 51 -7.42 -11.58 -2.12
N ASP A 52 -8.27 -12.60 -2.26
CA ASP A 52 -7.87 -13.91 -2.78
C ASP A 52 -7.27 -13.85 -4.18
N PHE A 53 -7.80 -12.99 -5.06
CA PHE A 53 -7.26 -12.88 -6.42
C PHE A 53 -5.79 -12.45 -6.45
N PHE A 54 -5.29 -11.72 -5.44
CA PHE A 54 -3.87 -11.39 -5.34
C PHE A 54 -3.02 -12.62 -4.99
N LYS A 55 -3.58 -13.58 -4.25
CA LYS A 55 -2.92 -14.83 -3.86
C LYS A 55 -2.64 -15.73 -5.07
N ASP A 56 -3.45 -15.59 -6.12
CA ASP A 56 -3.26 -16.33 -7.37
C ASP A 56 -2.20 -15.74 -8.30
N THR A 57 -1.74 -14.51 -8.04
CA THR A 57 -0.73 -13.84 -8.86
C THR A 57 0.64 -14.52 -8.76
N GLN A 58 1.44 -14.41 -9.82
CA GLN A 58 2.82 -14.91 -9.82
C GLN A 58 3.67 -14.25 -8.72
N ILE A 59 3.45 -12.95 -8.47
CA ILE A 59 4.17 -12.19 -7.44
C ILE A 59 3.94 -12.79 -6.06
N TYR A 60 2.69 -13.12 -5.73
CA TYR A 60 2.35 -13.79 -4.48
C TYR A 60 2.95 -15.20 -4.39
N LYS A 61 2.82 -15.99 -5.45
CA LYS A 61 3.39 -17.34 -5.53
C LYS A 61 4.93 -17.36 -5.37
N GLN A 62 5.59 -16.25 -5.70
CA GLN A 62 7.03 -16.02 -5.48
C GLN A 62 7.36 -15.45 -4.09
N GLY A 63 6.38 -15.38 -3.18
CA GLY A 63 6.57 -15.00 -1.78
C GLY A 63 6.54 -13.49 -1.51
N SER A 64 5.86 -12.71 -2.35
CA SER A 64 5.79 -11.26 -2.25
C SER A 64 4.36 -10.72 -2.33
N VAL A 65 4.05 -9.68 -1.55
CA VAL A 65 2.75 -8.99 -1.51
C VAL A 65 2.95 -7.53 -1.92
N LYS A 66 2.36 -7.10 -3.04
CA LYS A 66 2.37 -5.70 -3.48
C LYS A 66 1.36 -4.87 -2.68
N HIS A 67 1.76 -4.50 -1.46
CA HIS A 67 0.82 -3.97 -0.47
C HIS A 67 0.16 -2.64 -0.87
N PHE A 68 0.85 -1.73 -1.57
CA PHE A 68 0.20 -0.51 -2.05
C PHE A 68 -0.69 -0.73 -3.27
N MET A 69 -0.37 -1.70 -4.13
CA MET A 69 -1.29 -2.12 -5.19
C MET A 69 -2.61 -2.64 -4.59
N ILE A 70 -2.53 -3.46 -3.54
CA ILE A 70 -3.70 -3.93 -2.80
C ILE A 70 -4.46 -2.74 -2.20
N ALA A 71 -3.77 -1.85 -1.47
CA ALA A 71 -4.40 -0.72 -0.80
C ALA A 71 -5.16 0.19 -1.76
N VAL A 72 -4.57 0.52 -2.92
CA VAL A 72 -5.26 1.34 -3.92
C VAL A 72 -6.40 0.58 -4.58
N THR A 73 -6.24 -0.73 -4.85
CA THR A 73 -7.33 -1.55 -5.42
C THR A 73 -8.54 -1.60 -4.48
N LEU A 74 -8.30 -1.77 -3.17
CA LEU A 74 -9.32 -1.72 -2.14
C LEU A 74 -9.97 -0.32 -2.06
N GLY A 75 -9.15 0.74 -2.08
CA GLY A 75 -9.59 2.14 -2.12
C GLY A 75 -10.47 2.50 -3.33
N MET A 76 -10.38 1.73 -4.41
CA MET A 76 -11.19 1.88 -5.62
C MET A 76 -12.41 0.94 -5.68
N SER A 77 -12.62 0.10 -4.66
CA SER A 77 -13.75 -0.84 -4.59
C SER A 77 -15.08 -0.10 -4.43
N ASP A 78 -16.18 -0.66 -4.89
CA ASP A 78 -17.53 -0.15 -4.58
C ASP A 78 -17.98 -0.53 -3.16
N LEU A 79 -17.29 -1.48 -2.52
CA LEU A 79 -17.56 -1.89 -1.14
C LEU A 79 -16.95 -0.90 -0.15
N THR A 80 -17.80 -0.34 0.70
CA THR A 80 -17.38 0.64 1.72
C THR A 80 -16.28 0.11 2.64
N GLU A 81 -16.36 -1.15 3.06
CA GLU A 81 -15.36 -1.75 3.95
C GLU A 81 -13.98 -1.84 3.29
N ASP A 82 -13.91 -2.31 2.04
CA ASP A 82 -12.68 -2.36 1.26
C ASP A 82 -12.07 -0.97 1.13
N ARG A 83 -12.90 0.02 0.74
CA ARG A 83 -12.45 1.41 0.59
C ARG A 83 -11.81 1.92 1.86
N ILE A 84 -12.45 1.71 3.01
CA ILE A 84 -11.93 2.13 4.32
C ILE A 84 -10.58 1.46 4.60
N HIS A 85 -10.41 0.16 4.30
CA HIS A 85 -9.13 -0.52 4.49
C HIS A 85 -8.01 0.08 3.63
N GLY A 86 -8.29 0.33 2.35
CA GLY A 86 -7.34 0.95 1.44
C GLY A 86 -6.96 2.38 1.83
N GLU A 87 -7.96 3.22 2.07
CA GLU A 87 -7.81 4.62 2.49
C GLU A 87 -7.01 4.73 3.80
N ASN A 88 -7.31 3.90 4.81
CA ASN A 88 -6.60 3.90 6.08
C ASN A 88 -5.12 3.49 5.94
N TYR A 89 -4.85 2.48 5.11
CA TYR A 89 -3.48 2.01 4.88
C TYR A 89 -2.61 3.08 4.20
N ILE A 90 -3.16 3.75 3.18
CA ILE A 90 -2.47 4.84 2.47
C ILE A 90 -2.29 6.03 3.41
N SER A 91 -3.32 6.41 4.18
CA SER A 91 -3.27 7.51 5.15
C SER A 91 -2.20 7.30 6.21
N ALA A 92 -1.99 6.07 6.67
CA ALA A 92 -0.92 5.74 7.59
C ALA A 92 0.49 5.95 7.00
N GLU A 93 0.67 5.66 5.71
CA GLU A 93 1.94 5.93 5.02
C GLU A 93 2.17 7.43 4.82
N ILE A 94 1.12 8.16 4.42
CA ILE A 94 1.13 9.62 4.30
C ILE A 94 1.62 10.23 5.60
N LYS A 95 0.94 9.92 6.72
CA LYS A 95 1.29 10.44 8.05
C LYS A 95 2.74 10.12 8.42
N ARG A 96 3.19 8.89 8.16
CA ARG A 96 4.57 8.48 8.47
C ARG A 96 5.62 9.26 7.67
N GLN A 97 5.32 9.61 6.42
CA GLN A 97 6.23 10.38 5.58
C GLN A 97 6.23 11.87 5.94
N GLU A 98 5.07 12.42 6.30
CA GLU A 98 4.94 13.77 6.85
C GLU A 98 5.72 13.92 8.16
N ASP A 99 5.57 12.96 9.08
CA ASP A 99 6.28 12.96 10.37
C ASP A 99 7.80 12.86 10.22
N LYS A 100 8.27 12.37 9.07
CA LYS A 100 9.69 12.29 8.71
C LYS A 100 10.18 13.50 7.91
N GLY A 101 9.34 14.52 7.72
CA GLY A 101 9.72 15.78 7.10
C GLY A 101 9.60 15.82 5.58
N SER A 102 8.77 14.96 4.97
CA SER A 102 8.49 15.06 3.53
C SER A 102 7.74 16.35 3.23
N ASN A 103 8.17 17.10 2.22
CA ASN A 103 7.48 18.32 1.77
C ASN A 103 6.38 18.01 0.75
N PHE A 104 6.62 16.97 -0.06
CA PHE A 104 5.67 16.44 -1.02
C PHE A 104 5.64 14.92 -0.88
N LEU A 105 4.55 14.32 -1.33
CA LEU A 105 4.37 12.88 -1.38
C LEU A 105 4.15 12.47 -2.83
N ASP A 106 4.86 11.44 -3.25
CA ASP A 106 4.62 10.80 -4.54
C ASP A 106 3.75 9.54 -4.32
N LEU A 107 2.63 9.49 -5.04
CA LEU A 107 1.68 8.39 -5.06
C LEU A 107 1.73 7.76 -6.45
N ASN A 108 2.48 6.67 -6.57
CA ASN A 108 2.61 5.95 -7.83
C ASN A 108 1.58 4.82 -7.93
N VAL A 109 0.74 4.87 -8.98
CA VAL A 109 -0.35 3.91 -9.26
C VAL A 109 -0.19 3.11 -10.55
N ASP A 110 0.98 3.20 -11.19
CA ASP A 110 1.18 2.78 -12.59
C ASP A 110 0.92 1.28 -12.84
N GLU A 111 1.13 0.43 -11.84
CA GLU A 111 0.99 -1.02 -12.02
C GLU A 111 -0.44 -1.57 -11.78
N ILE A 112 -1.41 -0.73 -11.42
CA ILE A 112 -2.79 -1.17 -11.08
C ILE A 112 -3.58 -1.55 -12.32
N SER A 113 -3.30 -0.91 -13.46
CA SER A 113 -4.05 -1.13 -14.68
C SER A 113 -3.12 -1.20 -15.87
N TYR A 114 -2.83 -2.42 -16.32
CA TYR A 114 -2.40 -2.67 -17.69
C TYR A 114 -3.63 -2.59 -18.58
N LYS A 115 -4.20 -1.40 -18.81
CA LYS A 115 -5.07 -1.22 -19.98
C LYS A 115 -4.17 -1.29 -21.20
N ILE A 116 -3.89 -2.51 -21.64
CA ILE A 116 -3.09 -2.84 -22.83
C ILE A 116 -3.60 -2.05 -24.04
N ASP A 117 -4.90 -1.74 -24.07
CA ASP A 117 -5.57 -1.02 -25.15
C ASP A 117 -5.32 0.51 -25.15
N ILE A 118 -4.74 1.08 -24.08
CA ILE A 118 -4.54 2.53 -23.91
C ILE A 118 -3.09 2.97 -24.20
N GLN A 119 -2.14 2.04 -24.29
CA GLN A 119 -0.77 2.34 -24.73
C GLN A 119 -0.66 2.15 -26.25
N LYS A 120 -0.89 3.22 -27.01
CA LYS A 120 -0.45 3.34 -28.41
C LYS A 120 0.78 4.23 -28.51
#